data_AF-A0A9X8YMQ6-F1
#
_entry.id   AF-A0A9X8YMQ6-F1
#
_cell.length_a   1.000
_cell.length_b   1.000
_cell.length_c   1.000
_cell.angle_alpha   90.00
_cell.angle_beta   90.00
_cell.angle_gamma   90.00
#
_symmetry.space_group_name_H-M   'P 1'
#
loop_
_entity.id
_entity.type
_entity.pdbx_description
1 polymer ?
#
loop_
_entity_poly.entity_id
_entity_poly.type
_entity_poly.pdbx_seq_one_letter_code
_entity_poly.pdbx_strand_id
1 'polypeptide(L)'
;VEADTINVLALNAGRIAVDIDGIELAYLINMVCDNGYSLRVADSTGKLVVEDPLPPVARINCIQCSTAHITEADNALLFTLSHQHEDFGDQEWINYTGSGYLLYLGAWSFPVLRLKRLGLSKACRRLVVTLIRRYAAGIVHLD
;
A
#
# COMPACT_ATOMS: atom_id res chain seq x y z
N VAL A 1 -11.47 30.69 14.40
CA VAL A 1 -10.94 32.04 14.22
C VAL A 1 -11.88 32.81 13.33
N GLU A 2 -11.97 34.10 13.58
CA GLU A 2 -12.83 35.02 12.83
C GLU A 2 -11.92 35.88 11.97
N ALA A 3 -12.23 35.99 10.67
CA ALA A 3 -11.56 36.90 9.75
C ALA A 3 -12.40 38.17 9.63
N ASP A 4 -11.74 39.32 9.52
CA ASP A 4 -12.43 40.59 9.34
C ASP A 4 -13.01 40.68 7.92
N THR A 5 -12.19 40.31 6.93
CA THR A 5 -12.56 40.27 5.51
C THR A 5 -11.91 39.08 4.82
N ILE A 6 -12.67 38.44 3.92
CA ILE A 6 -12.20 37.34 3.07
C ILE A 6 -12.46 37.73 1.62
N ASN A 7 -11.39 37.86 0.83
CA ASN A 7 -11.46 38.08 -0.60
C ASN A 7 -10.96 36.83 -1.33
N VAL A 8 -11.79 36.29 -2.23
CA VAL A 8 -11.45 35.10 -3.02
C VAL A 8 -11.43 35.45 -4.49
N LEU A 9 -10.29 35.19 -5.14
CA LEU A 9 -10.12 35.30 -6.58
C LEU A 9 -9.91 33.90 -7.17
N ALA A 10 -10.78 33.51 -8.09
CA ALA A 10 -10.59 32.29 -8.85
C ALA A 10 -9.37 32.42 -9.79
N LEU A 11 -8.48 31.44 -9.75
CA LEU A 11 -7.35 31.30 -10.65
C LEU A 11 -7.61 30.11 -11.62
N ASN A 12 -6.86 30.05 -12.71
CA ASN A 12 -6.93 28.93 -13.65
C ASN A 12 -6.42 27.62 -13.02
N ALA A 13 -6.79 26.49 -13.62
CA ALA A 13 -6.36 25.14 -13.23
C ALA A 13 -6.77 24.72 -11.80
N GLY A 14 -8.00 25.07 -11.38
CA GLY A 14 -8.56 24.65 -10.10
C GLY A 14 -7.92 25.31 -8.89
N ARG A 15 -7.35 26.51 -9.06
CA ARG A 15 -6.67 27.26 -8.01
C ARG A 15 -7.52 28.47 -7.60
N ILE A 16 -7.35 28.95 -6.38
CA ILE A 16 -7.92 30.21 -5.91
C ILE A 16 -6.82 30.98 -5.16
N ALA A 17 -6.82 32.29 -5.28
CA ALA A 17 -6.10 33.17 -4.38
C ALA A 17 -7.08 33.64 -3.31
N VAL A 18 -6.68 33.53 -2.05
CA VAL A 18 -7.48 33.99 -0.92
C VAL A 18 -6.65 35.00 -0.15
N ASP A 19 -7.21 36.19 0.03
CA ASP A 19 -6.67 37.24 0.88
C ASP A 19 -7.56 37.32 2.14
N ILE A 20 -6.94 37.23 3.31
CA ILE A 20 -7.65 37.12 4.58
C ILE A 20 -7.06 38.13 5.56
N ASP A 21 -7.86 39.13 5.91
CA ASP A 21 -7.49 40.13 6.92
C ASP A 21 -7.87 39.64 8.32
N GLY A 22 -7.08 40.08 9.30
CA GLY A 22 -7.33 39.78 10.72
C GLY A 22 -6.86 38.40 11.19
N ILE A 23 -6.26 37.57 10.32
CA ILE A 23 -5.69 36.27 10.70
C ILE A 23 -4.16 36.29 10.60
N GLU A 24 -3.49 36.00 11.71
CA GLU A 24 -2.06 35.73 11.68
C GLU A 24 -1.76 34.38 11.02
N LEU A 25 -0.72 34.34 10.19
CA LEU A 25 -0.29 33.13 9.46
C LEU A 25 -0.07 31.93 10.38
N ALA A 26 0.51 32.15 11.57
CA ALA A 26 0.73 31.09 12.55
C ALA A 26 -0.57 30.45 13.06
N TYR A 27 -1.62 31.26 13.25
CA TYR A 27 -2.94 30.77 13.64
C TYR A 27 -3.56 29.92 12.52
N LEU A 28 -3.47 30.40 11.28
CA LEU A 28 -3.97 29.67 10.12
C LEU A 28 -3.28 28.31 9.97
N ILE A 29 -1.95 28.27 10.14
CA ILE A 29 -1.16 27.02 10.11
C ILE A 29 -1.68 26.04 11.17
N ASN A 30 -1.82 26.49 12.43
CA ASN A 30 -2.26 25.62 13.51
C ASN A 30 -3.66 25.05 13.24
N MET A 31 -4.61 25.87 12.81
CA MET A 31 -5.96 25.42 12.49
C MET A 31 -5.99 24.39 11.34
N VAL A 32 -5.16 24.59 10.31
CA VAL A 32 -5.04 23.67 9.18
C VAL A 32 -4.44 22.34 9.64
N CYS A 33 -3.41 22.39 10.48
CA CYS A 33 -2.80 21.21 11.12
C CYS A 33 -3.79 20.46 12.02
N ASP A 34 -4.60 21.16 12.83
CA ASP A 34 -5.60 20.55 13.71
C ASP A 34 -6.70 19.80 12.92
N ASN A 35 -6.92 20.18 11.66
CA ASN A 35 -7.85 19.51 10.75
C ASN A 35 -7.19 18.41 9.91
N GLY A 36 -5.93 18.05 10.21
CA GLY A 36 -5.20 16.98 9.52
C GLY A 36 -4.65 17.38 8.15
N TYR A 37 -4.60 18.68 7.84
CA TYR A 37 -4.01 19.22 6.61
C TYR A 37 -2.69 19.93 6.92
N SER A 38 -1.85 20.18 5.90
CA SER A 38 -0.63 20.96 6.05
C SER A 38 -0.62 22.16 5.11
N LEU A 39 -0.12 23.31 5.59
CA LEU A 39 0.09 24.51 4.78
C LEU A 39 1.57 24.57 4.37
N ARG A 40 1.86 24.71 3.08
CA ARG A 40 3.23 24.81 2.57
C ARG A 40 3.41 26.03 1.67
N VAL A 41 4.57 26.66 1.80
CA VAL A 41 5.04 27.68 0.85
C VAL A 41 5.54 26.96 -0.40
N ALA A 42 4.90 27.19 -1.55
CA ALA A 42 5.33 26.61 -2.81
C ALA A 42 6.44 27.45 -3.45
N ASP A 43 7.51 26.79 -3.93
CA ASP A 43 8.63 27.42 -4.65
C ASP A 43 8.27 27.78 -6.11
N SER A 44 7.31 27.07 -6.69
CA SER A 44 6.94 27.15 -8.11
C SER A 44 5.46 26.81 -8.31
N THR A 45 4.76 27.64 -9.09
CA THR A 45 3.36 27.46 -9.43
C THR A 45 3.18 26.23 -10.32
N GLY A 46 2.50 25.18 -9.87
CA GLY A 46 2.39 23.94 -10.68
C GLY A 46 2.41 22.65 -9.92
N LYS A 47 3.25 22.56 -8.89
CA LYS A 47 3.64 21.30 -8.28
C LYS A 47 2.68 20.96 -7.13
N LEU A 48 1.71 20.09 -7.41
CA LEU A 48 0.94 19.42 -6.36
C LEU A 48 1.88 18.49 -5.59
N VAL A 49 2.33 18.94 -4.42
CA VAL A 49 3.03 18.08 -3.48
C VAL A 49 1.97 17.46 -2.58
N VAL A 50 1.44 16.31 -2.99
CA VAL A 50 0.69 15.45 -2.07
C VAL A 50 1.72 14.91 -1.10
N GLU A 51 1.66 15.35 0.15
CA GLU A 51 2.37 14.68 1.22
C GLU A 51 1.77 13.30 1.36
N ASP A 52 2.53 12.28 0.98
CA ASP A 52 2.21 10.93 1.40
C ASP A 52 2.63 10.82 2.86
N PRO A 53 1.67 10.67 3.80
CA PRO A 53 1.96 10.69 5.22
C PRO A 53 2.86 9.52 5.65
N LEU A 54 3.00 8.49 4.80
CA LEU A 54 3.78 7.31 5.10
C LEU A 54 5.10 7.30 4.31
N PRO A 55 6.25 7.12 5.00
CA PRO A 55 7.52 6.97 4.31
C PRO A 55 7.48 5.71 3.43
N PRO A 56 8.25 5.66 2.32
CA PRO A 56 8.24 4.50 1.42
C PRO A 56 8.46 3.15 2.13
N VAL A 57 9.25 3.13 3.21
CA VAL A 57 9.52 1.93 4.02
C VAL A 57 8.29 1.41 4.79
N ALA A 58 7.30 2.27 5.05
CA ALA A 58 6.05 1.88 5.70
C ALA A 58 5.05 1.24 4.72
N ARG A 59 5.36 1.16 3.43
CA ARG A 59 4.46 0.61 2.41
C ARG A 59 4.81 -0.84 2.09
N ILE A 60 3.78 -1.67 2.02
CA ILE A 60 3.88 -3.04 1.53
C ILE A 60 2.96 -3.15 0.32
N ASN A 61 3.54 -3.44 -0.85
CA ASN A 61 2.74 -3.62 -2.06
C ASN A 61 2.07 -5.00 -2.02
N CYS A 62 0.74 -5.01 -2.11
CA CYS A 62 -0.05 -6.21 -2.34
C CYS A 62 -0.46 -6.28 -3.81
N ILE A 63 -0.34 -7.45 -4.43
CA ILE A 63 -0.91 -7.73 -5.74
C ILE A 63 -1.93 -8.84 -5.61
N GLN A 64 -3.15 -8.60 -6.09
CA GLN A 64 -4.17 -9.62 -6.25
C GLN A 64 -4.09 -10.26 -7.64
N CYS A 65 -4.18 -11.58 -7.69
CA CYS A 65 -4.25 -12.37 -8.91
C CYS A 65 -5.15 -13.58 -8.70
N SER A 66 -5.80 -14.06 -9.75
CA SER A 66 -6.73 -15.18 -9.60
C SER A 66 -6.03 -16.50 -9.29
N THR A 67 -6.65 -17.35 -8.46
CA THR A 67 -6.25 -18.75 -8.28
C THR A 67 -6.20 -19.54 -9.59
N ALA A 68 -6.88 -19.08 -10.65
CA ALA A 68 -6.77 -19.67 -12.00
C ALA A 68 -5.35 -19.61 -12.61
N HIS A 69 -4.45 -18.78 -12.06
CA HIS A 69 -3.06 -18.69 -12.52
C HIS A 69 -2.13 -19.75 -11.91
N ILE A 70 -2.61 -20.55 -10.96
CA ILE A 70 -1.87 -21.65 -10.35
C ILE A 70 -2.51 -22.99 -10.72
N THR A 71 -1.76 -24.07 -10.53
CA THR A 71 -2.29 -25.41 -10.84
C THR A 71 -3.21 -25.90 -9.73
N GLU A 72 -4.10 -26.84 -10.02
CA GLU A 72 -4.96 -27.47 -9.00
C GLU A 72 -4.13 -28.12 -7.87
N ALA A 73 -3.00 -28.76 -8.23
CA ALA A 73 -2.08 -29.34 -7.26
C ALA A 73 -1.43 -28.26 -6.36
N ASP A 74 -1.03 -27.11 -6.93
CA ASP A 74 -0.54 -25.98 -6.14
C ASP A 74 -1.63 -25.44 -5.22
N ASN A 75 -2.87 -25.34 -5.72
CA ASN A 75 -4.03 -24.87 -4.96
C ASN A 75 -4.31 -25.78 -3.74
N ALA A 76 -4.38 -27.10 -3.96
CA ALA A 76 -4.57 -28.07 -2.88
C ALA A 76 -3.41 -28.07 -1.86
N LEU A 77 -2.18 -27.86 -2.33
CA LEU A 77 -1.02 -27.75 -1.47
C LEU A 77 -1.08 -26.47 -0.61
N LEU A 78 -1.41 -25.31 -1.21
CA LEU A 78 -1.60 -24.07 -0.45
C LEU A 78 -2.71 -24.20 0.59
N PHE A 79 -3.81 -24.87 0.25
CA PHE A 79 -4.88 -25.19 1.20
C PHE A 79 -4.38 -26.03 2.37
N THR A 80 -3.57 -27.05 2.11
CA THR A 80 -2.99 -27.88 3.17
C THR A 80 -2.06 -27.06 4.07
N LEU A 81 -1.13 -26.32 3.46
CA LEU A 81 -0.16 -25.49 4.17
C LEU A 81 -0.84 -24.39 5.01
N SER A 82 -1.92 -23.81 4.50
CA SER A 82 -2.70 -22.79 5.20
C SER A 82 -3.59 -23.33 6.32
N HIS A 83 -3.58 -24.63 6.59
CA HIS A 83 -4.36 -25.27 7.67
C HIS A 83 -3.51 -26.13 8.64
N GLN A 84 -2.17 -26.14 8.49
CA GLN A 84 -1.25 -26.77 9.44
C GLN A 84 -1.11 -25.95 10.74
N HIS A 85 -1.58 -26.49 11.87
CA HIS A 85 -1.46 -25.83 13.17
C HIS A 85 -0.27 -26.43 13.94
N GLU A 86 0.94 -26.02 13.55
CA GLU A 86 2.18 -26.34 14.25
C GLU A 86 2.84 -25.04 14.73
N ASP A 87 3.50 -25.08 15.89
CA ASP A 87 4.26 -23.94 16.40
C ASP A 87 5.39 -23.61 15.40
N PHE A 88 5.39 -22.38 14.86
CA PHE A 88 6.30 -21.91 13.80
C PHE A 88 6.11 -22.58 12.43
N GLY A 89 4.86 -22.97 12.10
CA GLY A 89 4.48 -23.59 10.83
C GLY A 89 4.36 -22.62 9.64
N ASP A 90 4.26 -23.16 8.42
CA ASP A 90 4.12 -22.36 7.19
C ASP A 90 2.81 -21.53 7.12
N GLN A 91 1.87 -21.74 8.05
CA GLN A 91 0.68 -20.90 8.24
C GLN A 91 1.00 -19.46 8.65
N GLU A 92 2.17 -19.20 9.24
CA GLU A 92 2.54 -17.84 9.64
C GLU A 92 2.64 -16.86 8.47
N TRP A 93 2.80 -17.38 7.24
CA TRP A 93 2.97 -16.56 6.04
C TRP A 93 2.13 -16.98 4.84
N ILE A 94 1.44 -18.13 4.92
CA ILE A 94 0.44 -18.58 3.94
C ILE A 94 -0.91 -18.70 4.66
N ASN A 95 -1.81 -17.76 4.42
CA ASN A 95 -3.08 -17.66 5.12
C ASN A 95 -4.24 -17.92 4.16
N TYR A 96 -5.20 -18.76 4.56
CA TYR A 96 -6.44 -18.93 3.81
C TYR A 96 -7.38 -17.77 4.10
N THR A 97 -7.89 -17.10 3.05
CA THR A 97 -8.76 -15.92 3.20
C THR A 97 -10.26 -16.26 3.15
N GLY A 98 -10.61 -17.53 2.94
CA GLY A 98 -11.99 -17.99 2.76
C GLY A 98 -12.36 -18.26 1.30
N SER A 99 -11.78 -17.52 0.36
CA SER A 99 -11.93 -17.70 -1.09
C SER A 99 -10.62 -17.99 -1.82
N GLY A 100 -9.48 -17.83 -1.13
CA GLY A 100 -8.16 -17.94 -1.71
C GLY A 100 -7.05 -17.89 -0.66
N TYR A 101 -5.88 -17.33 -1.00
CA TYR A 101 -4.69 -17.35 -0.15
C TYR A 101 -3.96 -16.02 -0.14
N LEU A 102 -3.46 -15.62 1.02
CA LEU A 102 -2.52 -14.52 1.20
C LEU A 102 -1.13 -15.09 1.47
N LEU A 103 -0.17 -14.75 0.60
CA LEU A 103 1.24 -15.09 0.75
C LEU A 103 2.01 -13.85 1.19
N TYR A 104 2.46 -13.81 2.44
CA TYR A 104 3.32 -12.74 2.94
C TYR A 104 4.78 -13.05 2.59
N LEU A 105 5.25 -12.47 1.48
CA LEU A 105 6.58 -12.76 0.94
C LEU A 105 7.70 -12.16 1.79
N GLY A 106 7.39 -11.17 2.63
CA GLY A 106 8.32 -10.56 3.57
C GLY A 106 8.68 -11.42 4.79
N ALA A 107 7.92 -12.50 5.05
CA ALA A 107 8.19 -13.40 6.18
C ALA A 107 9.54 -14.12 6.08
N TRP A 108 10.10 -14.25 4.86
CA TRP A 108 11.34 -14.97 4.61
C TRP A 108 12.27 -14.16 3.69
N SER A 109 13.59 -14.25 3.90
CA SER A 109 14.56 -13.62 3.00
C SER A 109 14.57 -14.23 1.59
N PHE A 110 14.15 -15.48 1.45
CA PHE A 110 14.12 -16.22 0.17
C PHE A 110 12.77 -16.93 -0.04
N PRO A 111 11.66 -16.19 -0.20
CA PRO A 111 10.31 -16.75 -0.18
C PRO A 111 10.10 -17.75 -1.34
N VAL A 112 10.66 -17.46 -2.52
CA VAL A 112 10.55 -18.35 -3.70
C VAL A 112 11.31 -19.67 -3.50
N LEU A 113 12.43 -19.64 -2.75
CA LEU A 113 13.16 -20.86 -2.40
C LEU A 113 12.38 -21.67 -1.36
N ARG A 114 11.73 -21.02 -0.39
CA ARG A 114 10.81 -21.67 0.54
C ARG A 114 9.65 -22.34 -0.21
N LEU A 115 8.96 -21.63 -1.11
CA LEU A 115 7.92 -22.20 -1.98
C LEU A 115 8.42 -23.44 -2.74
N LYS A 116 9.68 -23.43 -3.22
CA LYS A 116 10.27 -24.59 -3.91
C LYS A 116 10.41 -25.79 -2.96
N ARG A 117 10.84 -25.56 -1.72
CA ARG A 117 10.99 -26.61 -0.70
C ARG A 117 9.65 -27.20 -0.28
N LEU A 118 8.61 -26.36 -0.22
CA LEU A 118 7.24 -26.78 0.10
C LEU A 118 6.58 -27.60 -1.02
N GLY A 119 7.16 -27.59 -2.23
CA GLY A 119 6.68 -28.40 -3.35
C GLY A 119 5.90 -27.63 -4.41
N LEU A 120 5.78 -26.30 -4.30
CA LEU A 120 5.07 -25.50 -5.30
C LEU A 120 5.75 -25.61 -6.68
N SER A 121 4.90 -25.72 -7.69
CA SER A 121 5.29 -25.93 -9.07
C SER A 121 6.21 -24.83 -9.60
N LYS A 122 6.97 -25.14 -10.66
CA LYS A 122 7.79 -24.13 -11.35
C LYS A 122 6.93 -22.98 -11.88
N ALA A 123 5.70 -23.25 -12.31
CA ALA A 123 4.77 -22.24 -12.83
C ALA A 123 4.35 -21.26 -11.74
N CYS A 124 3.84 -21.77 -10.61
CA CYS A 124 3.47 -20.95 -9.45
C CYS A 124 4.66 -20.11 -8.95
N ARG A 125 5.85 -20.70 -8.85
CA ARG A 125 7.06 -19.95 -8.44
C ARG A 125 7.46 -18.87 -9.45
N ARG A 126 7.29 -19.10 -10.75
CA ARG A 126 7.54 -18.09 -11.79
C ARG A 126 6.54 -16.94 -11.72
N LEU A 127 5.27 -17.22 -11.41
CA LEU A 127 4.27 -16.19 -11.15
C LEU A 127 4.73 -15.29 -10.00
N VAL A 128 5.03 -15.87 -8.83
CA VAL A 128 5.49 -15.12 -7.65
C VAL A 128 6.76 -14.30 -7.94
N VAL A 129 7.76 -14.88 -8.61
CA VAL A 129 8.98 -14.15 -9.03
C VAL A 129 8.64 -12.95 -9.93
N THR A 130 7.69 -13.12 -10.84
CA THR A 130 7.28 -12.05 -11.75
C THR A 130 6.61 -10.92 -10.98
N LEU A 131 5.74 -11.24 -10.02
CA LEU A 131 5.05 -10.26 -9.19
C LEU A 131 6.02 -9.48 -8.29
N ILE A 132 6.97 -10.15 -7.65
CA ILE A 132 8.03 -9.51 -6.86
C ILE A 132 8.84 -8.55 -7.75
N ARG A 133 9.31 -9.02 -8.91
CA ARG A 133 10.24 -8.25 -9.74
C ARG A 133 9.59 -7.07 -10.45
N ARG A 134 8.33 -7.20 -10.88
CA ARG A 134 7.63 -6.16 -11.66
C ARG A 134 6.92 -5.13 -10.79
N TYR A 135 6.43 -5.55 -9.63
CA TYR A 135 5.55 -4.72 -8.80
C TYR A 135 6.08 -4.51 -7.37
N ALA A 136 7.29 -4.99 -7.07
CA ALA A 136 7.84 -4.99 -5.71
C ALA A 136 6.87 -5.60 -4.69
N ALA A 137 6.12 -6.63 -5.10
CA ALA A 137 5.08 -7.24 -4.27
C ALA A 137 5.69 -7.83 -2.99
N GLY A 138 5.26 -7.32 -1.84
CA GLY A 138 5.54 -7.88 -0.52
C GLY A 138 4.44 -8.84 -0.04
N ILE A 139 3.24 -8.71 -0.61
CA ILE A 139 2.11 -9.63 -0.42
C ILE A 139 1.56 -10.03 -1.78
N VAL A 140 1.19 -11.31 -1.93
CA VAL A 140 0.41 -11.79 -3.07
C VAL A 140 -0.90 -12.36 -2.55
N HIS A 141 -2.02 -11.85 -3.03
CA HIS A 141 -3.35 -12.39 -2.78
C HIS A 141 -3.79 -13.22 -3.99
N LEU A 142 -4.00 -14.51 -3.79
CA LEU A 142 -4.50 -15.45 -4.79
C LEU A 142 -5.98 -15.67 -4.52
N ASP A 143 -6.87 -15.11 -5.34
CA ASP A 143 -8.34 -15.18 -5.18
C ASP A 143 -9.00 -15.51 -6.53
#